data_AF-A0A6P0DW97-F1
#
_entry.id   AF-A0A6P0DW97-F1
#
_cell.length_a   1.000
_cell.length_b   1.000
_cell.length_c   1.000
_cell.angle_alpha   90.00
_cell.angle_beta   90.00
_cell.angle_gamma   90.00
#
_symmetry.space_group_name_H-M   'P 1'
#
loop_
_entity.id
_entity.type
_entity.pdbx_description
1 polymer ?
#
loop_
_entity_poly.entity_id
_entity_poly.type
_entity_poly.pdbx_seq_one_letter_code
_entity_poly.pdbx_strand_id
1 'polypeptide(L)' 'MTPYSAATGVENVLKILEGRWKLIILFHLFGGKTLRFSDLERAIPAISQKMLIQQLRQMEADGIVRRIVHH' A
#
# COMPACT_ATOMS: atom_id res chain seq x y z
N MET A 1 28.84 4.66 2.42
CA MET A 1 27.55 4.23 2.97
C MET A 1 27.77 2.91 3.67
N THR A 2 27.80 2.88 5.01
CA THR A 2 27.99 1.64 5.76
C THR A 2 26.71 0.79 5.69
N PRO A 3 26.81 -0.54 5.68
CA PRO A 3 25.65 -1.45 5.58
C PRO A 3 24.59 -1.22 6.67
N TYR A 4 24.97 -0.64 7.80
CA TYR A 4 24.09 -0.28 8.90
C TYR A 4 23.03 0.78 8.53
N SER A 5 23.39 1.78 7.72
CA SER A 5 22.45 2.82 7.28
C SER A 5 21.41 2.28 6.29
N ALA A 6 21.79 1.30 5.46
CA ALA A 6 20.86 0.62 4.57
C ALA A 6 19.86 -0.25 5.36
N ALA A 7 20.33 -0.94 6.40
CA ALA A 7 19.47 -1.73 7.28
C ALA A 7 18.39 -0.88 7.96
N THR A 8 18.76 0.29 8.50
CA THR A 8 17.80 1.19 9.16
C THR A 8 16.72 1.71 8.20
N GLY A 9 17.07 2.00 6.95
CA GLY A 9 16.10 2.40 5.92
C GLY A 9 15.11 1.28 5.60
N VAL A 10 15.60 0.05 5.46
CA VAL A 10 14.78 -1.15 5.19
C VAL A 10 13.85 -1.46 6.38
N GLU A 11 14.35 -1.38 7.61
CA GLU A 11 13.55 -1.58 8.83
C GLU A 11 12.42 -0.55 8.96
N ASN A 12 12.67 0.71 8.62
CA ASN A 12 11.62 1.73 8.62
C ASN A 12 10.55 1.45 7.57
N VAL A 13 10.93 1.07 6.36
CA VAL A 13 9.95 0.69 5.32
C VAL A 13 9.16 -0.54 5.75
N LEU A 14 9.80 -1.54 6.34
CA LEU A 14 9.13 -2.73 6.88
C LEU A 14 8.11 -2.38 7.96
N LYS A 15 8.43 -1.43 8.85
CA LYS A 15 7.47 -0.90 9.84
C LYS A 15 6.31 -0.18 9.18
N ILE A 16 6.56 0.65 8.18
CA ILE A 16 5.48 1.35 7.45
C ILE A 16 4.59 0.35 6.71
N LEU A 17 5.18 -0.71 6.14
CA LEU A 17 4.47 -1.78 5.44
C LEU A 17 3.88 -2.85 6.37
N GLU A 18 4.04 -2.70 7.68
CA GLU A 18 3.46 -3.63 8.63
C GLU A 18 1.93 -3.57 8.58
N GLY A 19 1.31 -4.73 8.76
CA GLY A 19 -0.14 -4.87 8.76
C GLY A 19 -0.66 -5.79 7.66
N ARG A 20 -1.80 -6.42 7.95
CA ARG A 20 -2.40 -7.48 7.13
C ARG A 20 -2.68 -7.04 5.69
N TRP A 21 -3.02 -5.78 5.47
CA TRP A 21 -3.60 -5.31 4.21
C TRP A 21 -2.62 -4.56 3.30
N LYS A 22 -1.63 -3.83 3.84
CA LYS A 22 -0.73 -2.99 3.03
C LYS A 22 0.04 -3.80 1.98
N LEU A 23 0.58 -4.96 2.37
CA LEU A 23 1.28 -5.87 1.45
C LEU A 23 0.36 -6.48 0.38
N ILE A 24 -0.88 -6.82 0.75
CA ILE A 24 -1.87 -7.37 -0.20
C ILE A 24 -2.25 -6.32 -1.24
N ILE A 25 -2.53 -5.08 -0.79
CA ILE A 25 -2.83 -3.95 -1.67
C ILE A 25 -1.64 -3.69 -2.61
N LEU A 26 -0.42 -3.65 -2.08
CA LEU A 26 0.79 -3.49 -2.88
C LEU A 26 0.95 -4.60 -3.91
N PHE A 27 0.71 -5.85 -3.53
CA PHE A 27 0.79 -6.99 -4.45
C PHE A 27 -0.16 -6.85 -5.64
N HIS A 28 -1.37 -6.34 -5.42
CA HIS A 28 -2.33 -6.10 -6.51
C HIS A 28 -1.95 -4.90 -7.39
N LEU A 29 -1.30 -3.88 -6.82
CA LEU A 29 -0.78 -2.71 -7.54
C LEU A 29 0.60 -2.97 -8.19
N PHE A 30 1.26 -4.07 -7.82
CA PHE A 30 2.58 -4.42 -8.30
C PHE A 30 2.59 -4.60 -9.83
N GLY A 31 3.70 -4.20 -10.45
CA GLY A 31 3.84 -4.22 -11.92
C GLY A 31 3.18 -3.04 -12.63
N GLY A 32 2.93 -1.93 -11.93
CA GLY A 32 2.39 -0.69 -12.52
C GLY A 32 0.89 -0.75 -12.81
N LYS A 33 0.18 -1.71 -12.21
CA LYS A 33 -1.26 -1.86 -12.39
C LYS A 33 -1.99 -0.72 -11.67
N THR A 34 -2.76 0.05 -12.43
CA THR A 34 -3.70 1.02 -11.87
C THR A 34 -5.06 0.33 -11.72
N LEU A 35 -5.48 0.10 -10.47
CA LEU A 35 -6.75 -0.53 -10.15
C LEU A 35 -7.73 0.50 -9.60
N ARG A 36 -9.01 0.39 -9.97
CA ARG A 36 -10.05 1.19 -9.33
C ARG A 36 -10.31 0.65 -7.93
N PHE A 37 -10.91 1.48 -7.08
CA PHE A 37 -11.30 1.08 -5.72
C PHE A 37 -12.12 -0.21 -5.71
N SER A 38 -13.10 -0.33 -6.61
CA SER A 38 -13.96 -1.50 -6.73
C SER A 38 -13.21 -2.77 -7.17
N ASP A 39 -12.17 -2.64 -7.99
CA ASP A 39 -11.34 -3.78 -8.40
C ASP A 39 -10.47 -4.27 -7.25
N LEU A 40 -9.90 -3.35 -6.46
CA LEU A 40 -9.15 -3.66 -5.24
C LEU A 40 -10.05 -4.32 -4.18
N GLU A 41 -11.26 -3.81 -4.00
CA GLU A 41 -12.26 -4.40 -3.10
C GLU A 41 -12.62 -5.84 -3.53
N ARG A 42 -12.84 -6.07 -4.83
CA ARG A 42 -13.12 -7.41 -5.37
C ARG A 42 -11.93 -8.35 -5.28
N ALA A 43 -10.72 -7.84 -5.44
CA ALA A 43 -9.49 -8.61 -5.32
C ALA A 43 -9.21 -9.05 -3.87
N ILE A 44 -9.71 -8.28 -2.89
CA ILE A 44 -9.48 -8.51 -1.45
C ILE A 44 -10.84 -8.66 -0.73
N PRO A 45 -11.62 -9.73 -0.97
CA PRO A 45 -12.98 -9.85 -0.43
C PRO A 45 -13.06 -9.88 1.12
N ALA A 46 -11.94 -10.14 1.80
CA ALA A 46 -11.86 -10.15 3.26
C ALA A 46 -11.65 -8.76 3.89
N ILE A 47 -11.40 -7.70 3.10
CA ILE A 47 -11.26 -6.33 3.60
C ILE A 47 -12.61 -5.61 3.54
N SER A 48 -12.97 -4.88 4.60
CA SER A 48 -14.15 -4.01 4.52
C SER A 48 -13.83 -2.74 3.74
N GLN A 49 -14.81 -2.14 3.06
CA GLN A 49 -14.64 -0.88 2.34
C GLN A 49 -14.01 0.22 3.21
N LYS A 50 -14.47 0.35 4.45
CA LYS A 50 -13.95 1.34 5.40
C LYS A 50 -12.47 1.09 5.71
N MET A 51 -12.08 -0.16 5.91
CA MET A 51 -10.69 -0.53 6.15
C MET A 51 -9.84 -0.30 4.90
N LEU A 52 -10.33 -0.65 3.70
CA LEU A 52 -9.63 -0.40 2.44
C LEU A 52 -9.37 1.09 2.23
N ILE A 53 -10.36 1.94 2.46
CA ILE A 53 -10.20 3.41 2.38
C ILE A 53 -9.15 3.89 3.38
N GLN A 54 -9.21 3.42 4.63
CA GLN A 54 -8.26 3.81 5.67
C GLN A 54 -6.83 3.41 5.31
N GLN A 55 -6.64 2.17 4.82
CA GLN A 55 -5.33 1.66 4.40
C GLN A 55 -4.80 2.43 3.18
N LEU A 56 -5.63 2.67 2.16
CA LEU A 56 -5.23 3.45 0.99
C LEU A 56 -4.84 4.89 1.35
N ARG A 57 -5.57 5.54 2.25
CA ARG A 57 -5.23 6.89 2.74
C ARG A 57 -3.91 6.91 3.52
N GLN A 58 -3.66 5.91 4.36
CA GLN A 58 -2.39 5.79 5.07
C GLN A 58 -1.24 5.57 4.08
N MET A 59 -1.40 4.63 3.15
CA MET A 59 -0.39 4.36 2.13
C MET A 59 -0.16 5.55 1.18
N GLU A 60 -1.17 6.38 0.94
CA GLU A 60 -1.04 7.64 0.22
C GLU A 60 -0.24 8.67 1.03
N ALA A 61 -0.53 8.83 2.32
CA ALA A 61 0.22 9.71 3.23
C ALA A 61 1.67 9.27 3.41
N ASP A 62 1.92 7.96 3.42
CA ASP A 62 3.25 7.34 3.47
C ASP A 62 3.99 7.44 2.11
N GLY A 63 3.34 7.95 1.05
CA GLY A 63 3.91 8.10 -0.30
C GLY A 63 4.08 6.80 -1.09
N ILE A 64 3.45 5.71 -0.63
CA ILE A 64 3.55 4.36 -1.22
C ILE A 64 2.59 4.20 -2.40
N VAL A 65 1.40 4.79 -2.31
CA VAL A 65 0.36 4.68 -3.34
C VAL A 65 -0.05 6.08 -3.78
N ARG A 66 -0.36 6.25 -5.06
CA ARG A 66 -0.86 7.52 -5.59
C ARG A 66 -2.31 7.36 -6.03
N ARG A 67 -3.20 8.23 -5.55
CA ARG A 67 -4.56 8.35 -6.07
C ARG A 67 -4.54 9.19 -7.35
N ILE A 68 -5.06 8.62 -8.44
CA ILE A 68 -5.26 9.34 -9.70
C ILE A 68 -6.76 9.61 -9.83
N VAL A 69 -7.15 10.89 -9.88
CA VAL A 69 -8.54 11.30 -10.12
C VAL A 69 -8.64 11.66 -11.60
N HIS A 70 -9.33 10.83 -12.37
CA HIS A 70 -9.70 11.17 -13.74
C HIS A 70 -11.01 11.96 -13.72
N HIS A 71 -11.01 13.14 -14.33
CA HIS A 71 -12.21 13.92 -14.62
C HIS A 71 -12.88 13.42 -15.90
#